data_AF-A0A432R1S2-F1
#
_entry.id   AF-A0A432R1S2-F1
#
_cell.length_a   1.000
_cell.length_b   1.000
_cell.length_c   1.000
_cell.angle_alpha   90.00
_cell.angle_beta   90.00
_cell.angle_gamma   90.00
#
_symmetry.space_group_name_H-M   'P 1'
#
loop_
_entity.id
_entity.type
_entity.pdbx_description
1 polymer ?
#
loop_
_entity_poly.entity_id
_entity_poly.type
_entity_poly.pdbx_seq_one_letter_code
_entity_poly.pdbx_strand_id
1 'polypeptide(L)'
;MGIIAAVTPQSHAPSKPVPKVHVTAAVIAAVGRINIEYFKIPPTTTIPPLTYLPLVLKPAEDLTAQLDVLWKTSLLLHSPRPAWSGMMQMLHHGEYPGQSSIMFLPMIDLDTSDPSCIYSTLKFVSYHAMQYNVTPVLTFDQPLYWKSLTIIRSQPSDSHLKHIVLRLGGFHTIMSFLGSIGQLTTGSSKLCTLATL
;
A
#
# COMPACT_ATOMS: atom_id res chain seq x y z
N MET A 1 0.48 3.94 -14.22
CA MET A 1 0.59 3.82 -12.74
C MET A 1 0.80 2.37 -12.33
N GLY A 2 1.86 2.10 -11.55
CA GLY A 2 2.12 0.78 -10.95
C GLY A 2 1.40 0.61 -9.61
N ILE A 3 0.95 -0.62 -9.32
CA ILE A 3 0.22 -0.95 -8.09
C ILE A 3 0.90 -2.17 -7.44
N ILE A 4 1.16 -2.08 -6.13
CA ILE A 4 1.75 -3.15 -5.33
C ILE A 4 0.75 -3.53 -4.23
N ALA A 5 0.52 -4.83 -4.04
CA ALA A 5 -0.28 -5.36 -2.95
C ALA A 5 0.60 -6.16 -1.98
N ALA A 6 0.39 -5.93 -0.69
CA ALA A 6 0.94 -6.74 0.39
C ALA A 6 -0.22 -7.46 1.10
N VAL A 7 -0.16 -8.79 1.16
CA VAL A 7 -1.22 -9.63 1.74
C VAL A 7 -0.66 -10.43 2.91
N THR A 8 -1.35 -10.40 4.05
CA THR A 8 -0.96 -11.08 5.30
C THR A 8 -2.19 -11.71 5.97
N PRO A 9 -2.15 -13.01 6.37
CA PRO A 9 -1.10 -13.99 6.05
C PRO A 9 -0.95 -14.18 4.54
N GLN A 10 0.22 -14.65 4.12
CA GLN A 10 0.46 -15.17 2.78
C GLN A 10 -0.66 -16.15 2.46
N SER A 11 -1.40 -15.87 1.39
CA SER A 11 -2.50 -16.75 0.97
C SER A 11 -1.95 -18.16 0.81
N HIS A 12 -2.57 -19.15 1.45
CA HIS A 12 -2.28 -20.58 1.29
C HIS A 12 -2.69 -21.08 -0.11
N ALA A 13 -2.33 -20.37 -1.17
CA ALA A 13 -2.27 -20.99 -2.48
C ALA A 13 -1.23 -22.10 -2.34
N PRO A 14 -1.57 -23.38 -2.63
CA PRO A 14 -0.58 -24.44 -2.58
C PRO A 14 0.61 -24.00 -3.42
N SER A 15 1.82 -24.30 -2.94
CA SER A 15 3.07 -24.17 -3.69
C SER A 15 3.04 -25.13 -4.89
N LYS A 16 2.08 -24.89 -5.80
CA LYS A 16 2.09 -25.46 -7.13
C LYS A 16 3.21 -24.69 -7.82
N PRO A 17 4.27 -25.36 -8.28
CA PRO A 17 5.28 -24.69 -9.08
C PRO A 17 4.55 -23.96 -10.20
N VAL A 18 4.69 -22.63 -10.26
CA VAL A 18 4.09 -21.83 -11.33
C VAL A 18 4.64 -22.40 -12.63
N PRO A 19 3.81 -23.07 -13.46
CA PRO A 19 4.32 -23.73 -14.64
C PRO A 19 4.89 -22.65 -15.56
N LYS A 20 6.10 -22.88 -16.06
CA LYS A 20 6.68 -22.01 -17.09
C LYS A 20 5.88 -22.26 -18.37
N VAL A 21 4.85 -21.46 -18.58
CA VAL A 21 4.04 -21.48 -19.80
C VAL A 21 4.68 -20.54 -20.81
N HIS A 22 4.77 -20.97 -22.07
CA HIS A 22 5.17 -20.06 -23.13
C HIS A 22 3.97 -19.16 -23.46
N VAL A 23 3.93 -17.98 -22.85
CA VAL A 23 2.89 -16.98 -23.06
C VAL A 23 3.41 -15.89 -23.99
N THR A 24 2.58 -15.47 -24.94
CA THR A 24 2.89 -14.32 -25.80
C THR A 24 2.66 -13.02 -25.03
N ALA A 25 3.38 -11.96 -25.39
CA ALA A 25 3.18 -10.63 -24.82
C ALA A 25 1.72 -10.15 -24.97
N ALA A 26 1.03 -10.56 -26.04
CA ALA A 26 -0.38 -10.25 -26.27
C ALA A 26 -1.32 -10.88 -25.22
N VAL A 27 -1.06 -12.13 -24.82
CA VAL A 27 -1.86 -12.81 -23.78
C VAL A 27 -1.61 -12.18 -22.41
N ILE A 28 -0.35 -11.85 -22.09
CA ILE A 28 0.00 -11.15 -20.85
C ILE A 28 -0.67 -9.77 -20.82
N ALA A 29 -0.63 -9.03 -21.93
CA ALA A 29 -1.28 -7.74 -22.05
C ALA A 29 -2.80 -7.83 -21.95
N ALA A 30 -3.42 -8.91 -22.45
CA ALA A 30 -4.87 -9.10 -22.33
C ALA A 30 -5.33 -9.33 -20.88
N VAL A 31 -4.55 -10.10 -20.10
CA VAL A 31 -4.88 -10.42 -18.69
C VAL A 31 -4.46 -9.30 -17.73
N GLY A 32 -3.35 -8.64 -18.01
CA GLY A 32 -2.75 -7.61 -17.15
C GLY A 32 -3.33 -6.20 -17.35
N ARG A 33 -4.50 -6.05 -17.97
CA ARG A 33 -5.12 -4.74 -18.20
C ARG A 33 -6.19 -4.45 -17.17
N ILE A 34 -6.08 -3.28 -16.56
CA ILE A 34 -7.21 -2.65 -15.86
C ILE A 34 -8.02 -1.91 -16.91
N ASN A 35 -9.33 -2.13 -16.93
CA ASN A 35 -10.23 -1.38 -17.80
C ASN A 35 -10.18 0.10 -17.45
N ILE A 36 -9.84 0.93 -18.43
CA ILE A 36 -9.82 2.38 -18.27
C ILE A 36 -11.25 2.88 -18.28
N GLU A 37 -11.71 3.42 -17.15
CA GLU A 37 -12.94 4.19 -17.07
C GLU A 37 -12.59 5.68 -17.11
N TYR A 38 -13.15 6.40 -18.07
CA TYR A 38 -12.90 7.82 -18.22
C TYR A 38 -13.67 8.62 -17.17
N PHE A 39 -12.94 9.42 -16.40
CA PHE A 39 -13.56 10.29 -15.41
C PHE A 39 -14.12 11.54 -16.09
N LYS A 40 -15.43 11.76 -15.97
CA LYS A 40 -16.08 12.99 -16.39
C LYS A 40 -16.38 13.83 -15.17
N ILE A 41 -15.86 15.05 -15.14
CA ILE A 41 -16.16 16.01 -14.09
C ILE A 41 -17.66 16.35 -14.19
N PRO A 42 -18.47 16.10 -13.15
CA PRO A 42 -19.87 16.49 -13.19
C PRO A 42 -19.98 18.02 -13.26
N PRO A 43 -20.86 18.57 -14.12
CA PRO A 43 -20.96 20.01 -14.39
C PRO A 43 -21.38 20.86 -13.18
N THR A 44 -21.89 20.25 -12.11
CA THR A 44 -22.53 20.94 -10.97
C THR A 44 -21.93 20.61 -9.60
N THR A 45 -20.77 19.94 -9.53
CA THR A 45 -20.17 19.56 -8.24
C THR A 45 -19.45 20.72 -7.57
N THR A 46 -20.19 21.56 -6.86
CA THR A 46 -19.64 22.38 -5.77
C THR A 46 -19.25 21.42 -4.66
N ILE A 47 -17.96 21.05 -4.59
CA ILE A 47 -17.45 20.21 -3.52
C ILE A 47 -17.60 21.02 -2.23
N PRO A 48 -18.35 20.52 -1.22
CA PRO A 48 -18.46 21.24 0.03
C PRO A 48 -17.06 21.45 0.63
N PRO A 49 -16.80 22.62 1.25
CA PRO A 49 -15.49 22.93 1.79
C PRO A 49 -15.07 21.85 2.80
N LEU A 50 -13.78 21.49 2.76
CA LEU A 50 -13.24 20.51 3.69
C LEU A 50 -13.26 21.10 5.10
N THR A 51 -14.03 20.47 5.98
CA THR A 51 -14.02 20.80 7.41
C THR A 51 -13.00 19.94 8.13
N TYR A 52 -12.04 20.60 8.77
CA TYR A 52 -11.08 19.93 9.63
C TYR A 52 -11.67 19.84 11.03
N LEU A 53 -11.72 18.64 11.58
CA LEU A 53 -12.05 18.46 12.99
C LEU A 53 -10.80 18.78 13.83
N PRO A 54 -10.97 19.36 15.03
CA PRO A 54 -9.85 19.55 15.94
C PRO A 54 -9.20 18.19 16.23
N LEU A 55 -7.86 18.16 16.12
CA LEU A 55 -7.08 16.98 16.47
C LEU A 55 -7.18 16.77 17.97
N VAL A 56 -7.89 15.73 18.39
CA VAL A 56 -7.89 15.28 19.78
C VAL A 56 -6.58 14.54 20.01
N LEU A 57 -5.59 15.23 20.58
CA LEU A 57 -4.38 14.60 21.08
C LEU A 57 -4.76 13.74 22.28
N LYS A 58 -4.90 12.43 22.04
CA LYS A 58 -4.93 11.46 23.12
C LYS A 58 -3.48 11.15 23.46
N PRO A 59 -2.96 11.57 24.64
CA PRO A 59 -1.66 11.10 25.07
C PRO A 59 -1.75 9.58 25.22
N ALA A 60 -1.11 8.88 24.29
CA ALA A 60 -0.84 7.47 24.40
C ALA A 60 0.62 7.36 24.82
N GLU A 61 0.87 6.61 25.89
CA GLU A 61 2.22 6.28 26.28
C GLU A 61 2.79 5.33 25.22
N ASP A 62 3.70 5.82 24.40
CA ASP A 62 4.43 5.01 23.46
C ASP A 62 5.60 4.36 24.18
N LEU A 63 5.38 3.13 24.66
CA LEU A 63 6.40 2.30 25.31
C LEU A 63 7.61 2.03 24.39
N THR A 64 7.47 2.26 23.08
CA THR A 64 8.52 2.05 22.08
C THR A 64 9.29 3.31 21.70
N ALA A 65 8.89 4.49 22.18
CA ALA A 65 9.48 5.78 21.79
C ALA A 65 10.98 5.88 22.05
N GLN A 66 11.52 5.13 23.02
CA GLN A 66 12.93 5.12 23.36
C GLN A 66 13.72 3.94 22.76
N LEU A 67 13.11 3.05 21.98
CA LEU A 67 13.80 1.89 21.42
C LEU A 67 14.92 2.30 20.46
N ASP A 68 14.70 3.33 19.64
CA ASP A 68 15.74 3.86 18.75
C ASP A 68 16.93 4.41 19.53
N VAL A 69 16.65 5.13 20.63
CA VAL A 69 17.68 5.68 21.51
C VAL A 69 18.45 4.57 22.17
N LEU A 70 17.76 3.59 22.75
CA LEU A 70 18.35 2.39 23.38
C LEU A 70 19.20 1.60 22.39
N TRP A 71 18.73 1.39 21.17
CA TRP A 71 19.49 0.68 20.14
C TRP A 71 20.75 1.47 19.74
N LYS A 72 20.63 2.77 19.51
CA LYS A 72 21.78 3.63 19.16
C LYS A 72 22.82 3.67 20.29
N THR A 73 22.40 3.81 21.53
CA THR A 73 23.31 3.89 22.70
C THR A 73 23.91 2.53 23.07
N SER A 74 23.24 1.41 22.75
CA SER A 74 23.80 0.07 22.96
C SER A 74 25.15 -0.15 22.27
N LEU A 75 25.43 0.59 21.18
CA LEU A 75 26.74 0.58 20.51
C LEU A 75 27.88 0.89 21.48
N LEU A 76 27.65 1.76 22.47
CA LEU A 76 28.65 2.20 23.45
C LEU A 76 29.02 1.08 24.43
N LEU A 77 28.21 0.02 24.53
CA LEU A 77 28.38 -1.08 25.48
C LEU A 77 29.26 -2.21 24.91
N HIS A 78 29.71 -2.11 23.66
CA HIS A 78 30.58 -3.10 22.99
C HIS A 78 30.07 -4.55 23.02
N SER A 79 28.77 -4.75 23.25
CA SER A 79 28.14 -6.08 23.24
C SER A 79 27.76 -6.50 21.81
N PRO A 80 27.78 -7.81 21.51
CA PRO A 80 27.17 -8.31 20.27
C PRO A 80 25.70 -7.92 20.24
N ARG A 81 25.29 -7.19 19.21
CA ARG A 81 23.92 -6.70 19.06
C ARG A 81 23.38 -7.03 17.67
N PRO A 82 22.10 -7.40 17.56
CA PRO A 82 21.46 -7.53 16.25
C PRO A 82 21.38 -6.16 15.55
N ALA A 83 21.22 -6.20 14.24
CA ALA A 83 20.76 -5.03 13.49
C ALA A 83 19.42 -4.52 14.05
N TRP A 84 19.04 -3.26 13.76
CA TRP A 84 17.79 -2.67 14.23
C TRP A 84 16.58 -3.58 14.02
N SER A 85 16.48 -4.19 12.83
CA SER A 85 15.46 -5.16 12.48
C SER A 85 15.48 -6.42 13.34
N GLY A 86 16.66 -6.95 13.67
CA GLY A 86 16.78 -8.10 14.57
C GLY A 86 16.40 -7.75 16.02
N MET A 87 16.70 -6.54 16.49
CA MET A 87 16.20 -6.05 17.78
C MET A 87 14.66 -5.95 17.78
N MET A 88 14.07 -5.42 16.70
CA MET A 88 12.61 -5.38 16.56
C MET A 88 12.00 -6.77 16.60
N GLN A 89 12.60 -7.76 15.92
CA GLN A 89 12.16 -9.15 15.95
C GLN A 89 12.31 -9.81 17.32
N MET A 90 13.33 -9.43 18.09
CA MET A 90 13.54 -9.93 19.46
C MET A 90 12.57 -9.32 20.46
N LEU A 91 12.22 -8.04 20.33
CA LEU A 91 11.36 -7.35 21.30
C LEU A 91 9.87 -7.60 21.07
N HIS A 92 9.48 -7.75 19.82
CA HIS A 92 8.10 -8.06 19.49
C HIS A 92 7.92 -9.58 19.65
N HIS A 93 7.24 -9.96 20.72
CA HIS A 93 6.76 -11.32 20.95
C HIS A 93 5.24 -11.31 20.86
N GLY A 94 4.66 -12.26 20.13
CA GLY A 94 3.21 -12.34 19.96
C GLY A 94 2.79 -13.28 18.84
N GLU A 95 1.48 -13.48 18.71
CA GLU A 95 0.91 -14.16 17.56
C GLU A 95 1.00 -13.24 16.33
N TYR A 96 1.89 -13.60 15.41
CA TYR A 96 1.97 -12.91 14.13
C TYR A 96 0.99 -13.56 13.16
N PRO A 97 0.25 -12.75 12.38
CA PRO A 97 -0.74 -13.28 11.44
C PRO A 97 -0.13 -14.12 10.32
N GLY A 98 1.20 -14.21 10.21
CA GLY A 98 1.94 -15.03 9.24
C GLY A 98 2.87 -14.18 8.36
N GLN A 99 3.61 -14.85 7.47
CA GLN A 99 4.48 -14.19 6.48
C GLN A 99 3.62 -13.37 5.52
N SER A 100 4.03 -12.16 5.15
CA SER A 100 3.37 -11.37 4.10
C SER A 100 3.84 -11.79 2.70
N SER A 101 2.95 -11.76 1.72
CA SER A 101 3.30 -11.87 0.30
C SER A 101 3.15 -10.53 -0.41
N ILE A 102 4.17 -10.15 -1.18
CA ILE A 102 4.16 -8.95 -2.02
C ILE A 102 3.89 -9.38 -3.46
N MET A 103 2.91 -8.76 -4.11
CA MET A 103 2.61 -9.01 -5.53
C MET A 103 2.44 -7.69 -6.29
N PHE A 104 2.89 -7.71 -7.55
CA PHE A 104 2.61 -6.62 -8.48
C PHE A 104 1.21 -6.83 -9.06
N LEU A 105 0.40 -5.79 -8.98
CA LEU A 105 -0.91 -5.76 -9.61
C LEU A 105 -0.78 -5.18 -11.04
N PRO A 106 -1.75 -5.48 -11.92
CA PRO A 106 -1.86 -4.88 -13.25
C PRO A 106 -1.57 -3.37 -13.26
N MET A 107 -0.80 -2.92 -14.24
CA MET A 107 -0.48 -1.50 -14.42
C MET A 107 -1.56 -0.82 -15.26
N ILE A 108 -1.88 0.43 -14.91
CA ILE A 108 -2.69 1.29 -15.78
C ILE A 108 -1.76 2.07 -16.69
N ASP A 109 -1.96 1.96 -18.00
CA ASP A 109 -1.21 2.69 -19.01
C ASP A 109 -1.76 4.12 -19.20
N LEU A 110 -1.75 4.88 -18.11
CA LEU A 110 -2.09 6.30 -18.05
C LEU A 110 -1.17 7.03 -17.08
N ASP A 111 -0.97 8.32 -17.34
CA ASP A 111 -0.24 9.22 -16.45
C ASP A 111 -0.96 9.33 -15.10
N THR A 112 -0.20 9.38 -13.99
CA THR A 112 -0.77 9.50 -12.64
C THR A 112 -1.44 10.86 -12.41
N SER A 113 -1.13 11.85 -13.24
CA SER A 113 -1.76 13.17 -13.21
C SER A 113 -3.16 13.16 -13.82
N ASP A 114 -3.48 12.19 -14.67
CA ASP A 114 -4.79 12.05 -15.32
C ASP A 114 -5.86 11.59 -14.29
N PRO A 115 -6.93 12.38 -14.09
CA PRO A 115 -8.05 11.98 -13.23
C PRO A 115 -8.67 10.63 -13.60
N SER A 116 -8.66 10.23 -14.88
CA SER A 116 -9.17 8.94 -15.35
C SER A 116 -8.30 7.77 -14.87
N CYS A 117 -6.99 7.97 -14.75
CA CYS A 117 -6.07 6.99 -14.17
C CYS A 117 -6.41 6.71 -12.70
N ILE A 118 -6.59 7.79 -11.93
CA ILE A 118 -6.96 7.71 -10.51
C ILE A 118 -8.34 7.07 -10.36
N TYR A 119 -9.33 7.53 -11.13
CA TYR A 119 -10.69 6.99 -11.08
C TYR A 119 -10.75 5.50 -11.42
N SER A 120 -10.08 5.07 -12.50
CA SER A 120 -9.99 3.66 -12.88
C SER A 120 -9.37 2.80 -11.78
N THR A 121 -8.37 3.34 -11.08
CA THR A 121 -7.73 2.65 -9.95
C THR A 121 -8.66 2.51 -8.76
N LEU A 122 -9.38 3.59 -8.40
CA LEU A 122 -10.36 3.56 -7.32
C LEU A 122 -11.46 2.53 -7.61
N LYS A 123 -11.95 2.47 -8.85
CA LYS A 123 -12.93 1.47 -9.32
C LYS A 123 -12.39 0.05 -9.24
N PHE A 124 -11.17 -0.18 -9.72
CA PHE A 124 -10.51 -1.47 -9.67
C PHE A 124 -10.39 -1.99 -8.23
N VAL A 125 -9.85 -1.16 -7.32
CA VAL A 125 -9.69 -1.56 -5.91
C VAL A 125 -11.03 -1.74 -5.22
N SER A 126 -12.01 -0.86 -5.48
CA SER A 126 -13.36 -0.98 -4.94
C SER A 126 -14.04 -2.28 -5.36
N TYR A 127 -13.95 -2.64 -6.64
CA TYR A 127 -14.48 -3.91 -7.16
C TYR A 127 -13.85 -5.11 -6.44
N HIS A 128 -12.52 -5.14 -6.33
CA HIS A 128 -11.84 -6.22 -5.61
C HIS A 128 -12.24 -6.28 -4.14
N ALA A 129 -12.32 -5.14 -3.46
CA ALA A 129 -12.70 -5.08 -2.06
C ALA A 129 -14.14 -5.60 -1.82
N MET A 130 -15.06 -5.33 -2.76
CA MET A 130 -16.41 -5.88 -2.73
C MET A 130 -16.43 -7.41 -2.83
N GLN A 131 -15.59 -8.00 -3.69
CA GLN A 131 -15.51 -9.46 -3.84
C GLN A 131 -15.10 -10.16 -2.54
N TYR A 132 -14.31 -9.49 -1.70
CA TYR A 132 -13.85 -10.02 -0.42
C TYR A 132 -14.62 -9.46 0.79
N ASN A 133 -15.64 -8.62 0.56
CA ASN A 133 -16.40 -7.93 1.61
C ASN A 133 -15.51 -7.18 2.63
N VAL A 134 -14.48 -6.48 2.12
CA VAL A 134 -13.55 -5.69 2.94
C VAL A 134 -13.64 -4.20 2.61
N THR A 135 -13.30 -3.36 3.57
CA THR A 135 -13.19 -1.91 3.35
C THR A 135 -11.79 -1.58 2.82
N PRO A 136 -11.66 -1.05 1.58
CA PRO A 136 -10.36 -0.70 1.05
C PRO A 136 -9.84 0.59 1.67
N VAL A 137 -8.59 0.55 2.13
CA VAL A 137 -7.84 1.73 2.61
C VAL A 137 -6.76 2.06 1.59
N LEU A 138 -6.80 3.26 1.02
CA LEU A 138 -5.85 3.71 0.01
C LEU A 138 -5.02 4.86 0.52
N THR A 139 -3.70 4.71 0.42
CA THR A 139 -2.71 5.72 0.81
C THR A 139 -2.20 6.45 -0.42
N PHE A 140 -2.23 7.79 -0.41
CA PHE A 140 -1.71 8.63 -1.49
C PHE A 140 -0.80 9.72 -0.96
N ASP A 141 0.13 10.19 -1.80
CA ASP A 141 0.80 11.47 -1.57
C ASP A 141 -0.19 12.64 -1.62
N GLN A 142 0.26 13.84 -1.24
CA GLN A 142 -0.63 14.98 -1.12
C GLN A 142 -1.38 15.33 -2.43
N PRO A 143 -0.72 15.41 -3.61
CA PRO A 143 -1.42 15.72 -4.86
C PRO A 143 -2.45 14.65 -5.26
N LEU A 144 -2.11 13.36 -5.17
CA LEU A 144 -3.03 12.29 -5.55
C LEU A 144 -4.16 12.12 -4.53
N TYR A 145 -3.90 12.37 -3.25
CA TYR A 145 -4.92 12.35 -2.21
C TYR A 145 -6.02 13.36 -2.52
N TRP A 146 -5.66 14.60 -2.86
CA TRP A 146 -6.62 15.64 -3.20
C TRP A 146 -7.46 15.29 -4.42
N LYS A 147 -6.83 14.81 -5.49
CA LYS A 147 -7.55 14.39 -6.71
C LYS A 147 -8.51 13.23 -6.41
N SER A 148 -8.04 12.22 -5.67
CA SER A 148 -8.85 11.06 -5.28
C SER A 148 -10.05 11.48 -4.42
N LEU A 149 -9.83 12.38 -3.46
CA LEU A 149 -10.88 12.89 -2.60
C LEU A 149 -11.95 13.64 -3.39
N THR A 150 -11.54 14.50 -4.33
CA THR A 150 -12.44 15.21 -5.24
C THR A 150 -13.26 14.22 -6.07
N ILE A 151 -12.62 13.21 -6.64
CA ILE A 151 -13.29 12.16 -7.41
C ILE A 151 -14.35 11.47 -6.54
N ILE A 152 -13.99 10.94 -5.37
CA ILE A 152 -14.92 10.24 -4.48
C ILE A 152 -16.07 11.16 -4.05
N ARG A 153 -15.79 12.42 -3.70
CA ARG A 153 -16.81 13.39 -3.30
C ARG A 153 -17.80 13.68 -4.43
N SER A 154 -17.33 13.74 -5.67
CA SER A 154 -18.17 13.98 -6.83
C SER A 154 -19.13 12.84 -7.18
N GLN A 155 -18.92 11.64 -6.64
CA GLN A 155 -19.77 10.49 -6.90
C GLN A 155 -21.11 10.57 -6.16
N PRO A 156 -22.17 9.94 -6.69
CA PRO A 156 -23.42 9.69 -5.99
C PRO A 156 -23.23 9.01 -4.62
N SER A 157 -24.17 9.21 -3.69
CA SER A 157 -24.10 8.67 -2.34
C SER A 157 -24.15 7.14 -2.27
N ASP A 158 -24.79 6.51 -3.25
CA ASP A 158 -24.90 5.06 -3.46
C ASP A 158 -23.69 4.46 -4.18
N SER A 159 -22.72 5.28 -4.60
CA SER A 159 -21.52 4.80 -5.27
C SER A 159 -20.63 4.01 -4.32
N HIS A 160 -20.19 2.82 -4.75
CA HIS A 160 -19.25 1.99 -3.99
C HIS A 160 -17.92 2.70 -3.67
N LEU A 161 -17.55 3.73 -4.45
CA LEU A 161 -16.36 4.55 -4.19
C LEU A 161 -16.45 5.32 -2.86
N LYS A 162 -17.66 5.56 -2.32
CA LYS A 162 -17.86 6.20 -1.01
C LYS A 162 -17.40 5.33 0.16
N HIS A 163 -17.26 4.02 -0.03
CA HIS A 163 -16.77 3.11 1.00
C HIS A 163 -15.24 3.07 1.08
N ILE A 164 -14.53 3.71 0.16
CA ILE A 164 -13.07 3.77 0.19
C ILE A 164 -12.62 4.74 1.29
N VAL A 165 -11.71 4.29 2.15
CA VAL A 165 -11.04 5.15 3.12
C VAL A 165 -9.74 5.68 2.50
N LEU A 166 -9.68 6.99 2.24
CA LEU A 166 -8.45 7.64 1.79
C LEU A 166 -7.59 8.04 2.99
N ARG A 167 -6.29 7.77 2.91
CA ARG A 167 -5.29 8.19 3.89
C ARG A 167 -4.21 9.02 3.19
N LEU A 168 -3.91 10.18 3.76
CA LEU A 168 -2.81 11.03 3.30
C LEU A 168 -1.47 10.48 3.82
N GLY A 169 -0.49 10.37 2.92
CA GLY A 169 0.85 9.89 3.22
C GLY A 169 0.94 8.37 3.37
N GLY A 170 1.98 7.90 4.06
CA GLY A 170 2.19 6.47 4.31
C GLY A 170 2.83 5.71 3.15
N PHE A 171 2.80 6.21 1.92
CA PHE A 171 3.52 5.57 0.79
C PHE A 171 5.03 5.49 1.07
N HIS A 172 5.66 6.60 1.46
CA HIS A 172 7.08 6.57 1.86
C HIS A 172 7.35 5.71 3.09
N THR A 173 6.40 5.63 4.03
CA THR A 173 6.53 4.76 5.21
C THR A 173 6.49 3.29 4.79
N ILE A 174 5.57 2.92 3.90
CA ILE A 174 5.46 1.56 3.35
C ILE A 174 6.69 1.26 2.47
N MET A 175 7.13 2.18 1.63
CA MET A 175 8.35 2.03 0.82
C MET A 175 9.59 1.85 1.70
N SER A 176 9.76 2.65 2.76
CA SER A 176 10.85 2.49 3.73
C SER A 176 10.77 1.16 4.48
N PHE A 177 9.55 0.71 4.82
CA PHE A 177 9.32 -0.59 5.45
C PHE A 177 9.60 -1.77 4.50
N LEU A 178 9.15 -1.68 3.26
CA LEU A 178 9.45 -2.69 2.23
C LEU A 178 10.94 -2.69 1.89
N GLY A 179 11.58 -1.52 1.85
CA GLY A 179 13.02 -1.37 1.67
C GLY A 179 13.83 -2.00 2.82
N SER A 180 13.37 -1.87 4.07
CA SER A 180 14.02 -2.52 5.22
C SER A 180 13.83 -4.04 5.19
N ILE A 181 12.68 -4.56 4.73
CA ILE A 181 12.49 -5.99 4.44
C ILE A 181 13.38 -6.47 3.29
N GLY A 182 13.55 -5.66 2.24
CA GLY A 182 14.47 -5.95 1.13
C GLY A 182 15.91 -6.09 1.60
N GLN A 183 16.37 -5.20 2.49
CA GLN A 183 17.71 -5.31 3.08
C GLN A 183 17.86 -6.56 3.96
N LEU A 184 16.81 -6.95 4.69
CA LEU A 184 16.79 -8.18 5.51
C LEU A 184 16.97 -9.47 4.70
N THR A 185 16.55 -9.47 3.43
CA THR A 185 16.56 -10.65 2.55
C THR A 185 17.74 -10.69 1.58
N THR A 186 18.72 -9.79 1.73
CA THR A 186 19.94 -9.72 0.90
C THR A 186 20.82 -10.98 0.99
N GLY A 187 20.64 -11.81 2.02
CA GLY A 187 21.27 -13.13 2.14
C GLY A 187 20.57 -14.26 1.36
N SER A 188 19.39 -13.99 0.80
CA SER A 188 18.56 -14.96 0.09
C SER A 188 18.12 -14.40 -1.27
N SER A 189 19.08 -14.20 -2.18
CA SER A 189 19.05 -14.07 -3.66
C SER A 189 17.75 -13.74 -4.45
N LYS A 190 16.69 -13.14 -3.89
CA LYS A 190 15.39 -12.96 -4.57
C LYS A 190 14.67 -11.62 -4.35
N LEU A 191 15.21 -10.65 -3.58
CA LEU A 191 14.51 -9.39 -3.28
C LEU A 191 15.27 -8.10 -3.63
N CYS A 192 16.16 -8.12 -4.63
CA CYS A 192 17.03 -6.98 -4.95
C CYS A 192 16.39 -5.87 -5.81
N THR A 193 15.06 -5.85 -6.03
CA THR A 193 14.44 -4.98 -7.06
C THR A 193 13.44 -3.94 -6.53
N LEU A 194 13.36 -3.73 -5.21
CA LEU A 194 12.38 -2.79 -4.62
C LEU A 194 12.95 -1.40 -4.28
N ALA A 195 14.25 -1.16 -4.43
CA ALA A 195 14.90 0.09 -4.00
C ALA A 195 15.15 1.11 -5.14
N THR A 196 14.71 0.85 -6.37
CA THR A 196 15.05 1.67 -7.55
C THR A 196 13.85 2.04 -8.44
N LEU A 197 12.72 2.38 -7.82
CA LEU A 197 11.65 3.14 -8.47
C LEU A 197 11.31 4.38 -7.65
#